data_AF-A0AAD9PXR9-F1
#
_entry.id   AF-A0AAD9PXR9-F1
#
_cell.length_a   1.000
_cell.length_b   1.000
_cell.length_c   1.000
_cell.angle_alpha   90.00
_cell.angle_beta   90.00
_cell.angle_gamma   90.00
#
_symmetry.space_group_name_H-M   'P 1'
#
loop_
_entity.id
_entity.type
_entity.pdbx_description
1 polymer ?
#
loop_
_entity_poly.entity_id
_entity_poly.type
_entity_poly.pdbx_seq_one_letter_code
_entity_poly.pdbx_strand_id
1 'polypeptide(L)'
;MFRLGQHVMHGRVKVRTTAEQAEAKRKEREKKLKIYNETTNRIHEKRKNGDMDKESLSLSEQVLSANPDYLTLWNLRREIFLRMKEENSADALQEICQRELSFLTNCLQVNPKSYCVWHHRQWIMEFMPQPSWKEELLHCWDYRRYTVNKANISPVDEFNFSTEKIRENFSNYSSWHYRSKLLPLIHPCQSGDMERVEEEALMKGESEASTTSNESHLFRAELTAVHSSVLRQELDSCRLLLQEEPDNKWTMLTMVLLMRALDPLVYEQETDFYLEKLVEVDGFRKGYYKDLRRKFKLENVIERHRKTKEDGDRTIDLSNMLSSLDDCNFLQCVKFLNVSKNSLCRITKKNSPLRLGYLEELSLADNNISNLESLKSLRYCTLLRKLDMRGNPCCQSSNYREEVKSILANLQELDGAQI
;
A
#
# COMPACT_ATOMS: atom_id res chain seq x y z
N MET A 1 -25.29 -4.21 -38.09
CA MET A 1 -24.96 -3.83 -36.69
C MET A 1 -24.07 -4.92 -36.09
N PHE A 2 -22.75 -4.71 -36.09
CA PHE A 2 -21.76 -5.66 -35.59
C PHE A 2 -21.77 -5.66 -34.05
N ARG A 3 -22.25 -6.73 -33.42
CA ARG A 3 -21.91 -7.04 -32.02
C ARG A 3 -21.29 -8.44 -31.99
N LEU A 4 -19.96 -8.49 -31.97
CA LEU A 4 -19.28 -9.67 -31.44
C LEU A 4 -19.62 -9.72 -29.94
N GLY A 5 -20.04 -10.87 -29.45
CA GLY A 5 -20.36 -11.03 -28.04
C GLY A 5 -19.16 -10.59 -27.20
N GLN A 6 -19.40 -9.67 -26.27
CA GLN A 6 -18.48 -9.13 -25.29
C GLN A 6 -17.30 -10.08 -25.00
N HIS A 7 -16.11 -9.69 -25.45
CA HIS A 7 -14.85 -10.40 -25.15
C HIS A 7 -14.42 -10.14 -23.69
N VAL A 8 -15.35 -10.16 -22.75
CA VAL A 8 -15.05 -10.03 -21.33
C VAL A 8 -14.59 -11.40 -20.85
N MET A 9 -13.30 -11.54 -20.54
CA MET A 9 -12.70 -12.76 -19.97
C MET A 9 -13.20 -13.04 -18.54
N HIS A 10 -13.88 -12.08 -17.92
CA HIS A 10 -14.31 -12.07 -16.52
C HIS A 10 -15.84 -12.09 -16.41
N GLY A 11 -16.39 -12.72 -15.37
CA GLY A 11 -17.84 -12.68 -15.11
C GLY A 11 -18.72 -13.46 -16.09
N ARG A 12 -18.16 -14.35 -16.92
CA ARG A 12 -18.96 -15.20 -17.81
C ARG A 12 -19.72 -16.27 -17.02
N VAL A 13 -21.03 -16.08 -16.90
CA VAL A 13 -21.94 -17.09 -16.32
C VAL A 13 -21.90 -18.35 -17.19
N LYS A 14 -21.63 -19.51 -16.56
CA LYS A 14 -21.73 -20.81 -17.24
C LYS A 14 -23.21 -21.15 -17.42
N VAL A 15 -23.74 -20.90 -18.61
CA VAL A 15 -25.12 -21.26 -18.97
C VAL A 15 -25.13 -22.67 -19.55
N ARG A 16 -25.99 -23.56 -19.03
CA ARG A 16 -26.29 -24.85 -19.67
C ARG A 16 -27.18 -24.60 -20.89
N THR A 17 -26.57 -24.44 -22.06
CA THR A 17 -27.30 -24.31 -23.34
C THR A 17 -27.66 -25.68 -23.90
N THR A 18 -28.84 -25.81 -24.51
CA THR A 18 -29.20 -27.01 -25.28
C THR A 18 -28.25 -27.19 -26.48
N ALA A 19 -28.09 -28.43 -26.96
CA ALA A 19 -27.20 -28.73 -28.09
C ALA A 19 -27.56 -27.92 -29.35
N GLU A 20 -28.85 -27.72 -29.60
CA GLU A 20 -29.36 -26.92 -30.73
C GLU A 20 -29.01 -25.42 -30.60
N GLN A 21 -29.15 -24.84 -29.41
CA GLN A 21 -28.76 -23.45 -29.16
C GLN A 21 -27.24 -23.24 -29.23
N ALA A 22 -26.46 -24.24 -28.80
CA ALA A 22 -25.00 -24.22 -28.90
C ALA A 22 -24.57 -24.26 -30.37
N GLU A 23 -25.20 -25.11 -31.18
CA GLU A 23 -24.93 -25.23 -32.61
C GLU A 23 -25.30 -23.97 -33.39
N ALA A 24 -26.47 -23.37 -33.11
CA ALA A 24 -26.88 -22.11 -33.71
C ALA A 24 -25.88 -20.97 -33.39
N LYS A 25 -25.46 -20.85 -32.12
CA LYS A 25 -24.43 -19.89 -31.69
C LYS A 25 -23.07 -20.16 -32.34
N ARG A 26 -22.71 -21.43 -32.56
CA ARG A 26 -21.46 -21.80 -33.24
C ARG A 26 -21.48 -21.32 -34.69
N LYS A 27 -22.53 -21.63 -35.45
CA LYS A 27 -22.69 -21.19 -36.85
C LYS A 27 -22.69 -19.67 -36.98
N GLU A 28 -23.33 -18.95 -36.05
CA GLU A 28 -23.30 -17.47 -36.04
C GLU A 28 -21.87 -16.93 -35.80
N ARG A 29 -21.13 -17.52 -34.85
CA ARG A 29 -19.74 -17.14 -34.56
C ARG A 29 -18.82 -17.43 -35.74
N GLU A 30 -18.97 -18.56 -36.41
CA GLU A 30 -18.18 -18.91 -37.59
C GLU A 30 -18.38 -17.91 -38.74
N LYS A 31 -19.63 -17.49 -38.99
CA LYS A 31 -19.92 -16.43 -39.97
C LYS A 31 -19.25 -15.11 -39.60
N LYS A 32 -19.33 -14.69 -38.32
CA LYS A 32 -18.67 -13.47 -37.84
C LYS A 32 -17.15 -13.56 -37.91
N LEU A 33 -16.58 -14.73 -37.58
CA LEU A 33 -15.15 -14.98 -37.61
C LEU A 33 -14.61 -14.94 -39.04
N LYS A 34 -15.35 -15.49 -40.01
CA LYS A 34 -14.98 -15.42 -41.42
C LYS A 34 -14.87 -13.96 -41.89
N ILE A 35 -15.89 -13.15 -41.62
CA ILE A 35 -15.87 -11.71 -41.95
C ILE A 35 -14.70 -11.01 -41.24
N TYR A 36 -14.51 -11.27 -39.94
CA TYR A 36 -13.43 -10.68 -39.15
C TYR A 36 -12.03 -10.97 -39.76
N ASN A 37 -11.80 -12.22 -40.15
CA ASN A 37 -10.54 -12.66 -40.75
C ASN A 37 -10.35 -12.06 -42.15
N GLU A 38 -11.39 -12.05 -43.00
CA GLU A 38 -11.35 -11.44 -44.33
C GLU A 38 -11.05 -9.94 -44.25
N THR A 39 -11.74 -9.20 -43.36
CA THR A 39 -11.49 -7.78 -43.15
C THR A 39 -10.08 -7.51 -42.64
N THR A 40 -9.59 -8.32 -41.70
CA THR A 40 -8.24 -8.16 -41.12
C THR A 40 -7.14 -8.46 -42.15
N ASN A 41 -7.31 -9.50 -42.97
CA ASN A 41 -6.39 -9.82 -44.05
C ASN A 41 -6.32 -8.67 -45.07
N ARG A 42 -7.47 -8.12 -45.47
CA ARG A 42 -7.53 -6.97 -46.37
C ARG A 42 -6.82 -5.74 -45.81
N ILE A 43 -6.95 -5.48 -44.50
CA ILE A 43 -6.22 -4.40 -43.83
C ILE A 43 -4.70 -4.63 -43.89
N HIS A 44 -4.25 -5.86 -43.62
CA HIS A 44 -2.83 -6.20 -43.68
C HIS A 44 -2.24 -6.08 -45.09
N GLU A 45 -2.99 -6.48 -46.12
CA GLU A 45 -2.59 -6.32 -47.52
C GLU A 45 -2.46 -4.84 -47.90
N LYS A 46 -3.45 -4.01 -47.58
CA LYS A 46 -3.38 -2.56 -47.80
C LYS A 46 -2.19 -1.93 -47.08
N ARG A 47 -1.97 -2.29 -45.82
CA ARG A 47 -0.81 -1.80 -45.06
C ARG A 47 0.53 -2.20 -45.69
N LYS A 48 0.64 -3.44 -46.19
CA LYS A 48 1.84 -3.94 -46.90
C LYS A 48 2.10 -3.18 -48.20
N ASN A 49 1.04 -2.78 -48.91
CA ASN A 49 1.14 -2.01 -50.15
C ASN A 49 1.36 -0.50 -49.90
N GLY A 50 1.25 -0.04 -48.65
CA GLY A 50 1.37 1.38 -48.29
C GLY A 50 0.09 2.21 -48.49
N ASP A 51 -1.02 1.55 -48.80
CA ASP A 51 -2.35 2.14 -49.04
C ASP A 51 -3.02 2.52 -47.70
N MET A 52 -2.70 3.70 -47.17
CA MET A 52 -3.22 4.20 -45.89
C MET A 52 -4.29 5.28 -46.12
N ASP A 53 -5.46 4.84 -46.61
CA ASP A 53 -6.57 5.69 -47.06
C ASP A 53 -7.77 5.69 -46.10
N LYS A 54 -8.82 6.46 -46.45
CA LYS A 54 -10.11 6.51 -45.71
C LYS A 54 -10.78 5.13 -45.63
N GLU A 55 -10.59 4.26 -46.63
CA GLU A 55 -11.11 2.89 -46.60
C GLU A 55 -10.45 2.08 -45.48
N SER A 56 -9.14 2.24 -45.27
CA SER A 56 -8.40 1.57 -44.19
C SER A 56 -8.90 1.98 -42.80
N LEU A 57 -9.31 3.24 -42.62
CA LEU A 57 -10.01 3.67 -41.40
C LEU A 57 -11.36 2.98 -41.24
N SER A 58 -12.17 2.88 -42.30
CA SER A 58 -13.48 2.22 -42.23
C SER A 58 -13.34 0.71 -41.93
N LEU A 59 -12.38 0.03 -42.56
CA LEU A 59 -12.13 -1.39 -42.31
C LEU A 59 -11.64 -1.63 -40.88
N SER A 60 -10.68 -0.82 -40.39
CA SER A 60 -10.20 -0.95 -39.00
C SER A 60 -11.28 -0.61 -37.97
N GLU A 61 -12.18 0.34 -38.26
CA GLU A 61 -13.33 0.65 -37.41
C GLU A 61 -14.27 -0.56 -37.26
N GLN A 62 -14.55 -1.31 -38.34
CA GLN A 62 -15.38 -2.52 -38.27
C GLN A 62 -14.79 -3.56 -37.33
N VAL A 63 -13.47 -3.76 -37.38
CA VAL A 63 -12.76 -4.74 -36.54
C VAL A 63 -12.70 -4.26 -35.09
N LEU A 64 -12.33 -3.00 -34.86
CA LEU A 64 -12.14 -2.42 -33.53
C LEU A 64 -13.45 -2.19 -32.77
N SER A 65 -14.56 -1.91 -33.48
CA SER A 65 -15.91 -1.88 -32.90
C SER A 65 -16.27 -3.19 -32.21
N ALA A 66 -15.66 -4.29 -32.64
CA ALA A 66 -15.95 -5.63 -32.15
C ALA A 66 -14.85 -6.16 -31.22
N ASN A 67 -13.59 -5.79 -31.48
CA ASN A 67 -12.43 -6.08 -30.63
C ASN A 67 -11.56 -4.82 -30.46
N PRO A 68 -11.87 -3.96 -29.47
CA PRO A 68 -11.12 -2.73 -29.23
C PRO A 68 -9.70 -2.97 -28.69
N ASP A 69 -9.33 -4.19 -28.32
CA ASP A 69 -8.00 -4.53 -27.78
C ASP A 69 -7.00 -4.97 -28.86
N TYR A 70 -7.35 -4.84 -30.15
CA TYR A 70 -6.42 -5.10 -31.24
C TYR A 70 -5.44 -3.93 -31.44
N LEU A 71 -4.34 -3.94 -30.68
CA LEU A 71 -3.32 -2.89 -30.66
C LEU A 71 -2.79 -2.50 -32.04
N THR A 72 -2.46 -3.46 -32.90
CA THR A 72 -1.87 -3.19 -34.23
C THR A 72 -2.76 -2.29 -35.09
N LEU A 73 -4.09 -2.43 -34.98
CA LEU A 73 -5.01 -1.60 -35.74
C LEU A 73 -5.05 -0.16 -35.23
N TRP A 74 -4.89 0.07 -33.92
CA TRP A 74 -4.74 1.43 -33.40
C TRP A 74 -3.44 2.09 -33.89
N ASN A 75 -2.35 1.33 -34.01
CA ASN A 75 -1.11 1.84 -34.59
C ASN A 75 -1.31 2.26 -36.05
N LEU A 76 -1.96 1.41 -36.85
CA LEU A 76 -2.33 1.72 -38.23
C LEU A 76 -3.21 2.98 -38.31
N ARG A 77 -4.22 3.11 -37.43
CA ARG A 77 -5.05 4.33 -37.41
C ARG A 77 -4.18 5.56 -37.17
N ARG A 78 -3.27 5.55 -36.19
CA ARG A 78 -2.37 6.69 -35.95
C ARG A 78 -1.50 7.03 -37.16
N GLU A 79 -0.97 6.02 -37.86
CA GLU A 79 -0.23 6.21 -39.11
C GLU A 79 -1.09 6.93 -40.18
N ILE A 80 -2.36 6.54 -40.34
CA ILE A 80 -3.28 7.19 -41.28
C ILE A 80 -3.57 8.64 -40.84
N PHE A 81 -3.84 8.88 -39.56
CA PHE A 81 -4.09 10.24 -39.06
C PHE A 81 -2.88 11.16 -39.27
N LEU A 82 -1.65 10.67 -39.06
CA LEU A 82 -0.42 11.43 -39.32
C LEU A 82 -0.32 11.88 -40.79
N ARG A 83 -0.64 11.00 -41.75
CA ARG A 83 -0.70 11.37 -43.18
C ARG A 83 -1.80 12.38 -43.45
N MET A 84 -2.99 12.18 -42.89
CA MET A 84 -4.12 13.11 -43.07
C MET A 84 -3.80 14.52 -42.57
N LYS A 85 -2.95 14.68 -41.56
CA LYS A 85 -2.53 16.01 -41.08
C LYS A 85 -1.68 16.78 -42.10
N GLU A 86 -0.94 16.09 -42.95
CA GLU A 86 -0.16 16.71 -44.03
C GLU A 86 -1.05 17.11 -45.23
N GLU A 87 -2.13 16.36 -45.46
CA GLU A 87 -3.00 16.51 -46.63
C GLU A 87 -4.22 17.42 -46.42
N ASN A 88 -4.68 17.60 -45.18
CA ASN A 88 -5.94 18.29 -44.88
C ASN A 88 -5.73 19.62 -44.14
N SER A 89 -6.68 20.55 -44.30
CA SER A 89 -6.71 21.79 -43.51
C SER A 89 -6.97 21.49 -42.03
N ALA A 90 -6.62 22.45 -41.15
CA ALA A 90 -6.84 22.32 -39.72
C ALA A 90 -8.31 22.08 -39.35
N ASP A 91 -9.25 22.75 -40.03
CA ASP A 91 -10.69 22.60 -39.78
C ASP A 91 -11.19 21.21 -40.20
N ALA A 92 -10.74 20.70 -41.35
CA ALA A 92 -11.08 19.35 -41.79
C ALA A 92 -10.50 18.29 -40.83
N LEU A 93 -9.27 18.50 -40.35
CA LEU A 93 -8.63 17.61 -39.38
C LEU A 93 -9.36 17.62 -38.03
N GLN A 94 -9.84 18.78 -37.60
CA GLN A 94 -10.64 18.94 -36.39
C GLN A 94 -11.91 18.07 -36.44
N GLU A 95 -12.67 18.14 -37.54
CA GLU A 95 -13.87 17.33 -37.71
C GLU A 95 -13.56 15.82 -37.71
N ILE A 96 -12.47 15.41 -38.37
CA ILE A 96 -12.05 14.00 -38.41
C ILE A 96 -11.73 13.51 -36.98
N CYS A 97 -11.01 14.31 -36.20
CA CYS A 97 -10.68 13.96 -34.81
C CYS A 97 -11.94 13.88 -33.93
N GLN A 98 -12.93 14.76 -34.12
CA GLN A 98 -14.20 14.69 -33.38
C GLN A 98 -15.02 13.43 -33.71
N ARG A 99 -15.04 13.01 -34.98
CA ARG A 99 -15.64 11.73 -35.40
C ARG A 99 -14.90 10.55 -34.76
N GLU A 100 -13.58 10.62 -34.68
CA GLU A 100 -12.77 9.59 -34.00
C GLU A 100 -13.08 9.51 -32.49
N LEU A 101 -13.24 10.64 -31.81
CA LEU A 101 -13.66 10.66 -30.41
C LEU A 101 -15.02 9.99 -30.21
N SER A 102 -15.95 10.20 -31.14
CA SER A 102 -17.27 9.53 -31.12
C SER A 102 -17.13 8.03 -31.30
N PHE A 103 -16.28 7.59 -32.23
CA PHE A 103 -15.96 6.17 -32.42
C PHE A 103 -15.30 5.55 -31.17
N LEU A 104 -14.37 6.26 -30.52
CA LEU A 104 -13.74 5.81 -29.29
C LEU A 104 -14.73 5.67 -28.13
N THR A 105 -15.71 6.57 -28.04
CA THR A 105 -16.80 6.46 -27.06
C THR A 105 -17.58 5.16 -27.27
N ASN A 106 -17.88 4.80 -28.53
CA ASN A 106 -18.53 3.51 -28.84
C ASN A 106 -17.65 2.31 -28.47
N CYS A 107 -16.34 2.39 -28.70
CA CYS A 107 -15.40 1.34 -28.28
C CYS A 107 -15.35 1.16 -26.76
N LEU A 108 -15.41 2.26 -25.99
CA LEU A 108 -15.44 2.21 -24.52
C LEU A 108 -16.74 1.61 -23.99
N GLN A 109 -17.87 1.75 -24.70
CA GLN A 109 -19.11 1.04 -24.34
C GLN A 109 -18.97 -0.48 -24.53
N VAL A 110 -18.12 -0.93 -25.45
CA VAL A 110 -17.84 -2.36 -25.67
C VAL A 110 -16.88 -2.90 -24.61
N ASN A 111 -15.78 -2.20 -24.37
CA ASN A 111 -14.83 -2.53 -23.31
C ASN A 111 -14.32 -1.24 -22.62
N PRO A 112 -14.89 -0.85 -21.47
CA PRO A 112 -14.47 0.34 -20.74
C PRO A 112 -13.08 0.20 -20.09
N LYS A 113 -12.52 -1.02 -20.08
CA LYS A 113 -11.19 -1.32 -19.52
C LYS A 113 -10.11 -1.47 -20.61
N SER A 114 -10.42 -1.13 -21.86
CA SER A 114 -9.44 -1.26 -22.95
C SER A 114 -8.34 -0.20 -22.82
N TYR A 115 -7.12 -0.65 -22.52
CA TYR A 115 -5.94 0.23 -22.50
C TYR A 115 -5.68 0.87 -23.87
N CYS A 116 -5.89 0.10 -24.95
CA CYS A 116 -5.65 0.59 -26.31
C CYS A 116 -6.56 1.77 -26.66
N VAL A 117 -7.84 1.69 -26.28
CA VAL A 117 -8.83 2.75 -26.54
C VAL A 117 -8.52 3.99 -25.72
N TRP A 118 -8.27 3.85 -24.41
CA TRP A 118 -7.93 5.00 -23.56
C TRP A 118 -6.65 5.70 -24.03
N HIS A 119 -5.61 4.94 -24.38
CA HIS A 119 -4.36 5.49 -24.89
C HIS A 119 -4.55 6.19 -26.25
N HIS A 120 -5.30 5.58 -27.18
CA HIS A 120 -5.58 6.22 -28.47
C HIS A 120 -6.44 7.48 -28.30
N ARG A 121 -7.34 7.51 -27.32
CA ARG A 121 -8.13 8.71 -26.98
C ARG A 121 -7.25 9.84 -26.45
N GLN A 122 -6.28 9.55 -25.58
CA GLN A 122 -5.28 10.54 -25.16
C GLN A 122 -4.49 11.08 -26.36
N TRP A 123 -4.04 10.19 -27.25
CA TRP A 123 -3.30 10.57 -28.45
C TRP A 123 -4.12 11.47 -29.38
N ILE A 124 -5.38 11.13 -29.65
CA ILE A 124 -6.27 11.95 -30.49
C ILE A 124 -6.49 13.33 -29.88
N MET A 125 -6.68 13.43 -28.56
CA MET A 125 -6.83 14.72 -27.89
C MET A 125 -5.58 15.60 -27.98
N GLU A 126 -4.37 15.02 -27.95
CA GLU A 126 -3.13 15.80 -28.17
C GLU A 126 -2.88 16.12 -29.64
N PHE A 127 -3.36 15.26 -30.54
CA PHE A 127 -3.18 15.39 -31.98
C PHE A 127 -4.14 16.41 -32.61
N MET A 128 -5.33 16.54 -32.04
CA MET A 128 -6.40 17.43 -32.49
C MET A 128 -5.93 18.90 -32.51
N PRO A 129 -6.23 19.69 -33.56
CA PRO A 129 -5.83 21.10 -33.64
C PRO A 129 -6.38 21.98 -32.51
N GLN A 130 -7.65 21.82 -32.16
CA GLN A 130 -8.34 22.58 -31.11
C GLN A 130 -9.05 21.62 -30.14
N PRO A 131 -8.32 21.04 -29.18
CA PRO A 131 -8.88 20.11 -28.21
C PRO A 131 -9.67 20.81 -27.11
N SER A 132 -10.91 20.35 -26.88
CA SER A 132 -11.76 20.82 -25.80
C SER A 132 -11.56 19.98 -24.54
N TRP A 133 -10.51 20.27 -23.77
CA TRP A 133 -10.15 19.47 -22.59
C TRP A 133 -11.19 19.50 -21.46
N LYS A 134 -11.95 20.60 -21.33
CA LYS A 134 -12.98 20.75 -20.29
C LYS A 134 -14.23 19.91 -20.59
N GLU A 135 -14.57 19.72 -21.85
CA GLU A 135 -15.71 18.88 -22.25
C GLU A 135 -15.36 17.38 -22.18
N GLU A 136 -14.07 17.06 -22.11
CA GLU A 136 -13.52 15.70 -22.14
C GLU A 136 -13.30 15.09 -20.73
N LEU A 137 -13.92 15.67 -19.70
CA LEU A 137 -13.77 15.25 -18.30
C LEU A 137 -14.58 13.98 -17.96
N LEU A 138 -14.17 12.85 -18.51
CA LEU A 138 -14.83 11.56 -18.30
C LEU A 138 -14.61 10.98 -16.89
N HIS A 139 -15.56 10.17 -16.42
CA HIS A 139 -15.52 9.49 -15.12
C HIS A 139 -14.68 8.20 -15.14
N CYS A 140 -13.43 8.30 -15.58
CA CYS A 140 -12.42 7.26 -15.49
C CYS A 140 -11.17 7.88 -14.84
N TRP A 141 -10.79 7.43 -13.65
CA TRP A 141 -9.91 8.20 -12.76
C TRP A 141 -8.56 8.57 -13.37
N ASP A 142 -7.90 7.64 -14.06
CA ASP A 142 -6.57 7.90 -14.64
C ASP A 142 -6.65 8.87 -15.81
N TYR A 143 -7.63 8.65 -16.69
CA TYR A 143 -7.89 9.54 -17.82
C TYR A 143 -8.36 10.94 -17.36
N ARG A 144 -9.19 11.00 -16.31
CA ARG A 144 -9.62 12.26 -15.70
C ARG A 144 -8.44 13.05 -15.16
N ARG A 145 -7.54 12.42 -14.38
CA ARG A 145 -6.34 13.11 -13.87
C ARG A 145 -5.50 13.69 -15.00
N TYR A 146 -5.40 12.96 -16.11
CA TYR A 146 -4.72 13.43 -17.30
C TYR A 146 -5.43 14.63 -17.96
N THR A 147 -6.74 14.57 -18.18
CA THR A 147 -7.49 15.67 -18.83
C THR A 147 -7.61 16.90 -17.93
N VAL A 148 -7.76 16.73 -16.62
CA VAL A 148 -7.71 17.79 -15.60
C VAL A 148 -6.40 18.56 -15.67
N ASN A 149 -5.27 17.85 -15.75
CA ASN A 149 -3.95 18.46 -15.88
C ASN A 149 -3.85 19.27 -17.19
N LYS A 150 -4.28 18.70 -18.32
CA LYS A 150 -4.28 19.41 -19.62
C LYS A 150 -5.24 20.61 -19.65
N ALA A 151 -6.36 20.54 -18.92
CA ALA A 151 -7.34 21.61 -18.80
C ALA A 151 -6.95 22.69 -17.77
N ASN A 152 -5.83 22.52 -17.05
CA ASN A 152 -5.40 23.37 -15.94
C ASN A 152 -6.51 23.58 -14.88
N ILE A 153 -7.23 22.51 -14.53
CA ILE A 153 -8.25 22.55 -13.47
C ILE A 153 -7.57 22.54 -12.11
N SER A 154 -8.07 23.37 -11.18
CA SER A 154 -7.45 23.50 -9.87
C SER A 154 -7.64 22.23 -9.02
N PRO A 155 -6.69 21.91 -8.12
CA PRO A 155 -6.86 20.80 -7.17
C PRO A 155 -8.12 20.95 -6.28
N VAL A 156 -8.54 22.19 -5.99
CA VAL A 156 -9.74 22.50 -5.19
C VAL A 156 -11.01 22.09 -5.94
N ASP A 157 -11.10 22.38 -7.24
CA ASP A 157 -12.26 21.98 -8.05
C ASP A 157 -12.38 20.45 -8.14
N GLU A 158 -11.25 19.76 -8.30
CA GLU A 158 -11.24 18.29 -8.30
C GLU A 158 -11.54 17.68 -6.93
N PHE A 159 -11.21 18.39 -5.85
CA PHE A 159 -11.61 18.00 -4.50
C PHE A 159 -13.12 18.15 -4.32
N ASN A 160 -13.73 19.20 -4.84
CA ASN A 160 -15.19 19.36 -4.87
C ASN A 160 -15.86 18.26 -5.70
N PHE A 161 -15.33 17.96 -6.89
CA PHE A 161 -15.78 16.84 -7.71
C PHE A 161 -15.71 15.50 -6.94
N SER A 162 -14.60 15.21 -6.26
CA SER A 162 -14.48 13.99 -5.45
C SER A 162 -15.50 13.94 -4.31
N THR A 163 -15.88 15.10 -3.75
CA THR A 163 -16.89 15.23 -2.70
C THR A 163 -18.27 14.85 -3.24
N GLU A 164 -18.64 15.32 -4.42
CA GLU A 164 -19.88 14.92 -5.09
C GLU A 164 -19.92 13.41 -5.35
N LYS A 165 -18.81 12.82 -5.81
CA LYS A 165 -18.73 11.37 -6.05
C LYS A 165 -18.81 10.52 -4.78
N ILE A 166 -18.38 11.04 -3.64
CA ILE A 166 -18.57 10.39 -2.33
C ILE A 166 -20.02 10.53 -1.87
N ARG A 167 -20.67 11.68 -2.11
CA ARG A 167 -22.10 11.86 -1.78
C ARG A 167 -23.00 10.95 -2.61
N GLU A 168 -22.67 10.74 -3.90
CA GLU A 168 -23.36 9.77 -4.76
C GLU A 168 -23.15 8.32 -4.30
N ASN A 169 -21.93 7.96 -3.91
CA ASN A 169 -21.59 6.63 -3.40
C ASN A 169 -20.45 6.71 -2.37
N PHE A 170 -20.81 6.61 -1.09
CA PHE A 170 -19.85 6.73 0.01
C PHE A 170 -18.73 5.68 -0.05
N SER A 171 -19.03 4.48 -0.58
CA SER A 171 -18.10 3.37 -0.71
C SER A 171 -17.14 3.49 -1.92
N ASN A 172 -17.15 4.63 -2.63
CA ASN A 172 -16.25 4.85 -3.76
C ASN A 172 -14.80 5.08 -3.30
N TYR A 173 -14.06 3.99 -3.12
CA TYR A 173 -12.63 4.01 -2.72
C TYR A 173 -11.76 4.88 -3.62
N SER A 174 -12.08 4.94 -4.93
CA SER A 174 -11.27 5.70 -5.87
C SER A 174 -11.38 7.21 -5.62
N SER A 175 -12.55 7.71 -5.22
CA SER A 175 -12.72 9.10 -4.80
C SER A 175 -11.91 9.41 -3.53
N TRP A 176 -11.96 8.53 -2.53
CA TRP A 176 -11.18 8.66 -1.30
C TRP A 176 -9.66 8.64 -1.56
N HIS A 177 -9.21 7.71 -2.40
CA HIS A 177 -7.83 7.64 -2.84
C HIS A 177 -7.42 8.93 -3.56
N TYR A 178 -8.25 9.46 -4.44
CA TYR A 178 -7.95 10.70 -5.15
C TYR A 178 -7.82 11.90 -4.19
N ARG A 179 -8.71 12.01 -3.19
CA ARG A 179 -8.59 13.03 -2.12
C ARG A 179 -7.27 12.94 -1.37
N SER A 180 -6.78 11.74 -1.07
CA SER A 180 -5.47 11.56 -0.41
C SER A 180 -4.30 12.14 -1.22
N LYS A 181 -4.45 12.25 -2.54
CA LYS A 181 -3.46 12.86 -3.46
C LYS A 181 -3.69 14.35 -3.66
N LEU A 182 -4.93 14.82 -3.59
CA LEU A 182 -5.29 16.24 -3.74
C LEU A 182 -5.00 17.06 -2.48
N LEU A 183 -5.25 16.51 -1.29
CA LEU A 183 -5.09 17.23 -0.02
C LEU A 183 -3.67 17.82 0.16
N PRO A 184 -2.57 17.10 -0.12
CA PRO A 184 -1.22 17.68 -0.05
C PRO A 184 -0.97 18.80 -1.06
N LEU A 185 -1.72 18.86 -2.18
CA LEU A 185 -1.60 19.93 -3.18
C LEU A 185 -2.38 21.19 -2.76
N ILE A 186 -3.50 21.01 -2.06
CA ILE A 186 -4.36 22.11 -1.56
C ILE A 186 -3.76 22.70 -0.29
N HIS A 187 -3.21 21.84 0.56
CA HIS A 187 -2.57 22.20 1.82
C HIS A 187 -1.10 21.74 1.78
N PRO A 188 -0.24 22.40 0.99
CA PRO A 188 1.18 22.08 0.97
C PRO A 188 1.75 22.29 2.37
N CYS A 189 2.47 21.29 2.86
CA CYS A 189 3.10 21.32 4.18
C CYS A 189 4.03 22.53 4.25
N GLN A 190 3.85 23.40 5.25
CA GLN A 190 4.82 24.42 5.58
C GLN A 190 6.02 23.67 6.18
N SER A 191 7.19 23.79 5.54
CA SER A 191 8.43 23.08 5.87
C SER A 191 8.68 22.93 7.38
N GLY A 192 8.77 21.69 7.88
CA GLY A 192 9.18 21.38 9.26
C GLY A 192 8.69 20.04 9.81
N ASP A 193 7.50 19.58 9.44
CA ASP A 193 6.80 18.49 10.16
C ASP A 193 7.01 17.06 9.63
N MET A 194 8.02 16.84 8.78
CA MET A 194 8.47 15.48 8.45
C MET A 194 9.67 15.12 9.32
N GLU A 195 9.45 15.01 10.64
CA GLU A 195 10.33 14.23 11.51
C GLU A 195 10.18 12.74 11.16
N ARG A 196 10.76 12.35 10.03
CA ARG A 196 11.29 10.99 9.93
C ARG A 196 12.67 11.10 10.57
N VAL A 197 12.77 10.78 11.86
CA VAL A 197 14.05 10.69 12.55
C VAL A 197 14.93 9.75 11.73
N GLU A 198 15.93 10.30 11.04
CA GLU A 198 16.94 9.50 10.35
C GLU A 198 17.73 8.75 11.42
N GLU A 199 17.95 7.45 11.20
CA GLU A 199 18.64 6.54 12.12
C GLU A 199 20.05 7.05 12.51
N GLU A 200 20.63 7.95 11.70
CA GLU A 200 21.90 8.63 11.96
C GLU A 200 21.85 9.67 13.09
N ALA A 201 20.68 10.27 13.38
CA ALA A 201 20.53 11.26 14.44
C ALA A 201 20.61 10.65 15.85
N LEU A 202 20.24 9.36 16.00
CA LEU A 202 20.35 8.63 17.28
C LEU A 202 21.80 8.27 17.67
N MET A 203 22.77 8.42 16.75
CA MET A 203 24.17 8.00 16.97
C MET A 203 25.05 9.08 17.61
N LYS A 204 24.52 10.29 17.85
CA LYS A 204 25.25 11.36 18.53
C LYS A 204 24.91 11.35 20.01
N GLY A 205 25.94 11.18 20.84
CA GLY A 205 25.82 11.09 22.30
C GLY A 205 25.09 12.27 22.94
N GLU A 206 24.74 12.09 24.21
CA GLU A 206 23.78 12.85 25.04
C GLU A 206 23.88 14.39 24.98
N SER A 207 24.96 15.00 24.51
CA SER A 207 25.12 16.47 24.52
C SER A 207 24.44 17.22 23.37
N GLU A 208 24.06 16.57 22.26
CA GLU A 208 23.34 17.22 21.14
C GLU A 208 21.92 16.70 20.93
N ALA A 209 21.57 15.53 21.48
CA ALA A 209 20.23 14.94 21.35
C ALA A 209 19.15 15.69 22.16
N SER A 210 19.53 16.45 23.19
CA SER A 210 18.57 17.19 24.03
C SER A 210 18.15 18.56 23.48
N THR A 211 18.72 19.05 22.38
CA THR A 211 18.48 20.44 21.92
C THR A 211 17.83 20.58 20.54
N THR A 212 17.44 19.48 19.88
CA THR A 212 16.77 19.57 18.56
C THR A 212 15.51 18.74 18.37
N SER A 213 15.13 17.84 19.29
CA SER A 213 13.77 17.30 19.28
C SER A 213 12.88 18.19 20.15
N ASN A 214 12.00 18.98 19.53
CA ASN A 214 10.74 19.32 20.18
C ASN A 214 10.17 18.01 20.75
N GLU A 215 9.61 18.01 21.96
CA GLU A 215 9.17 16.80 22.69
C GLU A 215 8.04 16.02 21.98
N SER A 216 8.25 15.55 20.75
CA SER A 216 7.34 14.76 19.96
C SER A 216 7.27 13.34 20.51
N HIS A 217 6.07 12.76 20.56
CA HIS A 217 5.92 11.37 20.94
C HIS A 217 6.52 10.47 19.84
N LEU A 218 7.44 9.58 20.19
CA LEU A 218 8.18 8.73 19.25
C LEU A 218 7.28 7.93 18.28
N PHE A 219 6.07 7.58 18.72
CA PHE A 219 5.11 6.77 17.96
C PHE A 219 3.83 7.51 17.54
N ARG A 220 3.67 8.80 17.88
CA ARG A 220 2.46 9.56 17.54
C ARG A 220 2.70 11.06 17.37
N ALA A 221 1.85 11.70 16.56
CA ALA A 221 1.78 13.15 16.54
C ALA A 221 1.14 13.69 17.84
N GLU A 222 1.59 14.85 18.32
CA GLU A 222 0.87 15.58 19.36
C GLU A 222 -0.50 16.04 18.84
N LEU A 223 -1.54 15.77 19.63
CA LEU A 223 -2.90 16.15 19.29
C LEU A 223 -3.25 17.46 19.99
N THR A 224 -3.74 18.43 19.21
CA THR A 224 -4.38 19.62 19.79
C THR A 224 -5.63 19.22 20.59
N ALA A 225 -6.10 20.10 21.47
CA ALA A 225 -7.35 19.87 22.21
C ALA A 225 -8.54 19.62 21.28
N VAL A 226 -8.59 20.31 20.13
CA VAL A 226 -9.63 20.12 19.10
C VAL A 226 -9.54 18.72 18.49
N HIS A 227 -8.34 18.30 18.03
CA HIS A 227 -8.16 16.96 17.46
C HIS A 227 -8.51 15.87 18.47
N SER A 228 -8.07 16.02 19.73
CA SER A 228 -8.39 15.08 20.80
C SER A 228 -9.89 14.97 21.07
N SER A 229 -10.61 16.10 21.07
CA SER A 229 -12.07 16.11 21.26
C SER A 229 -12.80 15.38 20.14
N VAL A 230 -12.41 15.64 18.88
CA VAL A 230 -13.02 14.99 17.72
C VAL A 230 -12.77 13.48 17.75
N LEU A 231 -11.53 13.03 17.99
CA LEU A 231 -11.21 11.61 18.02
C LEU A 231 -11.93 10.86 19.16
N ARG A 232 -12.18 11.51 20.31
CA ARG A 232 -13.01 10.94 21.39
C ARG A 232 -14.46 10.76 20.95
N GLN A 233 -15.04 11.77 20.31
CA GLN A 233 -16.39 11.69 19.77
C GLN A 233 -16.54 10.56 18.73
N GLU A 234 -15.54 10.39 17.87
CA GLU A 234 -15.50 9.28 16.91
C GLU A 234 -15.37 7.91 17.62
N LEU A 235 -14.57 7.83 18.69
CA LEU A 235 -14.43 6.59 19.48
C LEU A 235 -15.76 6.21 20.13
N ASP A 236 -16.47 7.17 20.71
CA ASP A 236 -17.79 6.95 21.31
C ASP A 236 -18.83 6.57 20.25
N SER A 237 -18.77 7.18 19.07
CA SER A 237 -19.63 6.80 17.94
C SER A 237 -19.35 5.38 17.46
N CYS A 238 -18.07 4.97 17.41
CA CYS A 238 -17.70 3.59 17.08
C CYS A 238 -18.18 2.60 18.15
N ARG A 239 -18.14 2.97 19.44
CA ARG A 239 -18.69 2.13 20.51
C ARG A 239 -20.19 1.90 20.34
N LEU A 240 -20.95 2.94 20.01
CA LEU A 240 -22.38 2.81 19.71
C LEU A 240 -22.61 1.91 18.49
N LEU A 241 -21.83 2.08 17.42
CA LEU A 241 -21.94 1.23 16.25
C LEU A 241 -21.62 -0.25 16.55
N LEU A 242 -20.66 -0.50 17.43
CA LEU A 242 -20.30 -1.87 17.82
C LEU A 242 -21.36 -2.53 18.73
N GLN A 243 -22.19 -1.75 19.43
CA GLN A 243 -23.35 -2.29 20.15
C GLN A 243 -24.39 -2.85 19.18
N GLU A 244 -24.60 -2.17 18.04
CA GLU A 244 -25.53 -2.60 16.99
C GLU A 244 -24.95 -3.71 16.11
N GLU A 245 -23.66 -3.63 15.80
CA GLU A 245 -22.95 -4.62 14.96
C GLU A 245 -21.74 -5.23 15.70
N PRO A 246 -21.94 -6.19 16.61
CA PRO A 246 -20.88 -6.72 17.48
C PRO A 246 -19.71 -7.39 16.78
N ASP A 247 -19.90 -7.86 15.54
CA ASP A 247 -18.87 -8.53 14.73
C ASP A 247 -18.31 -7.62 13.63
N ASN A 248 -18.57 -6.31 13.68
CA ASN A 248 -18.00 -5.38 12.71
C ASN A 248 -16.51 -5.15 12.98
N LYS A 249 -15.68 -5.92 12.26
CA LYS A 249 -14.22 -5.84 12.35
C LYS A 249 -13.63 -4.46 12.02
N TRP A 250 -14.29 -3.67 11.17
CA TRP A 250 -13.78 -2.35 10.78
C TRP A 250 -14.00 -1.36 11.91
N THR A 251 -15.16 -1.42 12.57
CA THR A 251 -15.46 -0.64 13.76
C THR A 251 -14.49 -0.98 14.89
N MET A 252 -14.28 -2.27 15.18
CA MET A 252 -13.30 -2.71 16.20
C MET A 252 -11.88 -2.22 15.90
N LEU A 253 -11.40 -2.40 14.67
CA LEU A 253 -10.05 -1.95 14.30
C LEU A 253 -9.93 -0.43 14.37
N THR A 254 -10.97 0.30 13.97
CA THR A 254 -11.00 1.77 14.06
C THR A 254 -10.96 2.22 15.52
N MET A 255 -11.71 1.59 16.42
CA MET A 255 -11.64 1.86 17.86
C MET A 255 -10.22 1.67 18.40
N VAL A 256 -9.57 0.55 18.04
CA VAL A 256 -8.17 0.29 18.40
C VAL A 256 -7.27 1.44 17.94
N LEU A 257 -7.38 1.88 16.68
CA LEU A 257 -6.57 2.97 16.15
C LEU A 257 -6.86 4.33 16.82
N LEU A 258 -8.13 4.61 17.15
CA LEU A 258 -8.53 5.83 17.86
C LEU A 258 -7.99 5.84 19.29
N MET A 259 -8.09 4.72 20.01
CA MET A 259 -7.52 4.55 21.35
C MET A 259 -6.01 4.76 21.35
N ARG A 260 -5.30 4.21 20.34
CA ARG A 260 -3.87 4.43 20.14
C ARG A 260 -3.52 5.89 19.88
N ALA A 261 -4.31 6.59 19.06
CA ALA A 261 -4.09 8.00 18.77
C ALA A 261 -4.31 8.87 20.03
N LEU A 262 -5.39 8.62 20.77
CA LEU A 262 -5.79 9.38 21.95
C LEU A 262 -4.84 9.20 23.14
N ASP A 263 -4.79 8.00 23.71
CA ASP A 263 -3.89 7.68 24.81
C ASP A 263 -3.61 6.16 24.87
N PRO A 264 -2.45 5.72 24.39
CA PRO A 264 -2.13 4.30 24.28
C PRO A 264 -1.97 3.59 25.64
N LEU A 265 -1.65 4.32 26.71
CA LEU A 265 -1.43 3.77 28.05
C LEU A 265 -2.75 3.66 28.82
N VAL A 266 -3.62 4.68 28.72
CA VAL A 266 -4.94 4.66 29.35
C VAL A 266 -5.81 3.55 28.76
N TYR A 267 -5.78 3.40 27.43
CA TYR A 267 -6.61 2.42 26.71
C TYR A 267 -5.92 1.07 26.48
N GLU A 268 -4.83 0.75 27.18
CA GLU A 268 -4.06 -0.46 26.90
C GLU A 268 -4.90 -1.74 27.02
N GLN A 269 -5.64 -1.90 28.12
CA GLN A 269 -6.44 -3.11 28.37
C GLN A 269 -7.57 -3.25 27.35
N GLU A 270 -8.24 -2.15 27.03
CA GLU A 270 -9.33 -2.12 26.03
C GLU A 270 -8.79 -2.42 24.62
N THR A 271 -7.63 -1.87 24.28
CA THR A 271 -6.93 -2.15 23.02
C THR A 271 -6.57 -3.63 22.90
N ASP A 272 -6.03 -4.20 23.97
CA ASP A 272 -5.64 -5.62 24.02
C ASP A 272 -6.85 -6.54 23.80
N PHE A 273 -7.95 -6.24 24.51
CA PHE A 273 -9.22 -6.95 24.39
C PHE A 273 -9.77 -6.94 22.96
N TYR A 274 -9.84 -5.78 22.31
CA TYR A 274 -10.38 -5.70 20.94
C TYR A 274 -9.45 -6.32 19.90
N LEU A 275 -8.13 -6.32 20.11
CA LEU A 275 -7.22 -7.05 19.23
C LEU A 275 -7.38 -8.56 19.34
N GLU A 276 -7.70 -9.10 20.52
CA GLU A 276 -8.06 -10.51 20.69
C GLU A 276 -9.40 -10.83 20.01
N LYS A 277 -10.42 -10.00 20.20
CA LYS A 277 -11.70 -10.14 19.48
C LYS A 277 -11.54 -10.13 17.96
N LEU A 278 -10.68 -9.25 17.43
CA LEU A 278 -10.39 -9.18 15.99
C LEU A 278 -9.78 -10.48 15.44
N VAL A 279 -8.99 -11.19 16.25
CA VAL A 279 -8.45 -12.51 15.88
C VAL A 279 -9.57 -13.54 15.69
N GLU A 280 -10.62 -13.46 16.50
CA GLU A 280 -11.79 -14.33 16.43
C GLU A 280 -12.69 -13.97 15.24
N VAL A 281 -13.02 -12.68 15.09
CA VAL A 281 -13.96 -12.17 14.08
C VAL A 281 -13.38 -12.17 12.65
N ASP A 282 -12.08 -11.87 12.48
CA ASP A 282 -11.42 -11.86 11.17
C ASP A 282 -10.21 -12.82 11.14
N GLY A 283 -10.50 -14.11 11.31
CA GLY A 283 -9.50 -15.18 11.42
C GLY A 283 -8.51 -15.29 10.26
N PHE A 284 -8.86 -14.82 9.05
CA PHE A 284 -7.91 -14.74 7.93
C PHE A 284 -6.76 -13.75 8.18
N ARG A 285 -6.97 -12.74 9.04
CA ARG A 285 -5.99 -11.71 9.42
C ARG A 285 -5.41 -11.94 10.83
N LYS A 286 -5.63 -13.10 11.45
CA LYS A 286 -5.14 -13.40 12.82
C LYS A 286 -3.66 -13.11 13.04
N GLY A 287 -2.81 -13.36 12.05
CA GLY A 287 -1.37 -13.06 12.14
C GLY A 287 -1.12 -11.56 12.26
N TYR A 288 -1.78 -10.76 11.41
CA TYR A 288 -1.69 -9.31 11.42
C TYR A 288 -2.09 -8.71 12.78
N TYR A 289 -3.21 -9.15 13.38
CA TYR A 289 -3.64 -8.62 14.69
C TYR A 289 -2.70 -9.03 15.82
N LYS A 290 -2.16 -10.25 15.80
CA LYS A 290 -1.16 -10.69 16.79
C LYS A 290 0.11 -9.84 16.70
N ASP A 291 0.58 -9.55 15.50
CA ASP A 291 1.76 -8.71 15.29
C ASP A 291 1.48 -7.25 15.65
N LEU A 292 0.29 -6.73 15.33
CA LEU A 292 -0.15 -5.39 15.73
C LEU A 292 -0.23 -5.24 17.26
N ARG A 293 -0.77 -6.27 17.94
CA ARG A 293 -0.82 -6.34 19.41
C ARG A 293 0.56 -6.33 20.04
N ARG A 294 1.49 -7.14 19.52
CA ARG A 294 2.89 -7.16 19.97
C ARG A 294 3.55 -5.78 19.81
N LYS A 295 3.36 -5.15 18.64
CA LYS A 295 3.84 -3.81 18.35
C LYS A 295 3.31 -2.80 19.38
N PHE A 296 2.01 -2.77 19.65
CA PHE A 296 1.44 -1.82 20.60
C PHE A 296 1.86 -2.06 22.05
N LYS A 297 2.05 -3.32 22.47
CA LYS A 297 2.64 -3.63 23.77
C LYS A 297 4.06 -3.10 23.89
N LEU A 298 4.89 -3.32 22.87
CA LEU A 298 6.26 -2.78 22.82
C LEU A 298 6.24 -1.24 22.92
N GLU A 299 5.44 -0.57 22.09
CA GLU A 299 5.30 0.89 22.12
C GLU A 299 4.86 1.40 23.50
N ASN A 300 3.98 0.68 24.20
CA ASN A 300 3.54 1.04 25.55
C ASN A 300 4.64 0.92 26.60
N VAL A 301 5.44 -0.13 26.54
CA VAL A 301 6.59 -0.30 27.44
C VAL A 301 7.58 0.85 27.25
N ILE A 302 7.85 1.23 25.99
CA ILE A 302 8.71 2.36 25.65
C ILE A 302 8.14 3.68 26.17
N GLU A 303 6.85 3.95 25.95
CA GLU A 303 6.22 5.19 26.39
C GLU A 303 6.17 5.31 27.92
N ARG A 304 5.97 4.20 28.65
CA ARG A 304 6.07 4.17 30.12
C ARG A 304 7.47 4.53 30.60
N HIS A 305 8.47 3.85 30.04
CA HIS A 305 9.87 4.08 30.40
C HIS A 305 10.28 5.54 30.17
N ARG A 306 9.78 6.17 29.10
CA ARG A 306 10.01 7.59 28.82
C ARG A 306 9.32 8.54 29.81
N LYS A 307 8.12 8.21 30.27
CA LYS A 307 7.35 9.03 31.23
C LYS A 307 7.93 8.96 32.65
N THR A 308 8.48 7.81 33.04
CA THR A 308 9.21 7.65 34.29
C THR A 308 10.60 8.29 34.18
N LYS A 309 10.68 9.62 34.10
CA LYS A 309 11.93 10.41 34.13
C LYS A 309 12.64 10.34 35.52
N GLU A 310 12.32 9.37 36.38
CA GLU A 310 12.95 9.21 37.70
C GLU A 310 14.07 8.17 37.65
N ASP A 311 15.21 8.59 38.20
CA ASP A 311 16.59 8.26 37.82
C ASP A 311 17.13 6.89 38.31
N GLY A 312 16.33 5.82 38.19
CA GLY A 312 16.73 4.51 38.74
C GLY A 312 16.52 3.31 37.82
N ASP A 313 15.27 3.10 37.40
CA ASP A 313 14.90 1.82 36.81
C ASP A 313 14.98 1.84 35.27
N ARG A 314 16.17 1.50 34.77
CA ARG A 314 16.44 1.29 33.33
C ARG A 314 16.21 -0.16 32.91
N THR A 315 15.26 -0.82 33.58
CA THR A 315 14.82 -2.19 33.28
C THR A 315 13.62 -2.17 32.36
N ILE A 316 13.69 -2.95 31.29
CA ILE A 316 12.62 -3.13 30.32
C ILE A 316 12.32 -4.62 30.20
N ASP A 317 11.06 -4.99 30.46
CA ASP A 317 10.56 -6.34 30.26
C ASP A 317 9.68 -6.43 29.02
N LEU A 318 10.15 -7.20 28.03
CA LEU A 318 9.50 -7.53 26.76
C LEU A 318 9.31 -9.05 26.62
N SER A 319 9.22 -9.77 27.74
CA SER A 319 9.00 -11.21 27.72
C SER A 319 7.66 -11.59 27.09
N ASN A 320 7.66 -12.58 26.21
CA ASN A 320 6.48 -13.02 25.44
C ASN A 320 5.81 -11.90 24.57
N MET A 321 6.54 -10.85 24.21
CA MET A 321 6.03 -9.72 23.40
C MET A 321 6.62 -9.60 21.99
N LEU A 322 7.72 -10.29 21.68
CA LEU A 322 8.52 -10.05 20.49
C LEU A 322 8.57 -11.25 19.54
N SER A 323 8.57 -10.95 18.23
CA SER A 323 8.93 -11.88 17.15
C SER A 323 10.31 -11.62 16.57
N SER A 324 10.92 -10.47 16.89
CA SER A 324 12.28 -10.07 16.50
C SER A 324 12.80 -8.99 17.48
N LEU A 325 14.11 -8.83 17.58
CA LEU A 325 14.75 -7.73 18.33
C LEU A 325 15.18 -6.56 17.44
N ASP A 326 14.87 -6.58 16.14
CA ASP A 326 15.35 -5.55 15.18
C ASP A 326 14.93 -4.12 15.61
N ASP A 327 13.72 -3.97 16.15
CA ASP A 327 13.18 -2.68 16.58
C ASP A 327 13.63 -2.29 18.01
N CYS A 328 14.39 -3.14 18.71
CA CYS A 328 14.88 -2.82 20.05
C CYS A 328 15.96 -1.72 20.03
N ASN A 329 16.54 -1.38 18.88
CA ASN A 329 17.52 -0.29 18.74
C ASN A 329 16.99 1.09 19.16
N PHE A 330 15.68 1.28 19.34
CA PHE A 330 15.13 2.51 19.91
C PHE A 330 15.32 2.63 21.43
N LEU A 331 15.71 1.55 22.11
CA LEU A 331 15.85 1.47 23.58
C LEU A 331 17.21 1.94 24.08
N GLN A 332 17.74 3.05 23.58
CA GLN A 332 19.15 3.44 23.79
C GLN A 332 19.56 3.54 25.27
N CYS A 333 18.65 3.94 26.16
CA CYS A 333 18.94 4.13 27.59
C CYS A 333 18.79 2.85 28.45
N VAL A 334 18.41 1.70 27.87
CA VAL A 334 18.15 0.48 28.64
C VAL A 334 19.43 -0.09 29.27
N LYS A 335 19.37 -0.48 30.54
CA LYS A 335 20.44 -1.22 31.24
C LYS A 335 20.13 -2.70 31.37
N PHE A 336 18.88 -3.03 31.67
CA PHE A 336 18.44 -4.41 31.86
C PHE A 336 17.31 -4.69 30.87
N LEU A 337 17.52 -5.63 29.95
CA LEU A 337 16.53 -5.99 28.94
C LEU A 337 16.12 -7.45 29.10
N ASN A 338 14.88 -7.69 29.52
CA ASN A 338 14.29 -9.02 29.55
C ASN A 338 13.51 -9.28 28.27
N VAL A 339 13.99 -10.18 27.42
CA VAL A 339 13.32 -10.63 26.19
C VAL A 339 13.07 -12.15 26.23
N SER A 340 12.90 -12.68 27.43
CA SER A 340 12.67 -14.11 27.66
C SER A 340 11.29 -14.60 27.17
N LYS A 341 11.11 -15.91 27.06
CA LYS A 341 9.82 -16.56 26.71
C LYS A 341 9.22 -16.05 25.41
N ASN A 342 10.07 -15.62 24.48
CA ASN A 342 9.68 -15.28 23.12
C ASN A 342 9.96 -16.48 22.21
N SER A 343 9.60 -16.38 20.93
CA SER A 343 9.89 -17.43 19.94
C SER A 343 11.07 -17.06 19.03
N LEU A 344 12.06 -16.35 19.58
CA LEU A 344 13.19 -15.83 18.81
C LEU A 344 14.09 -17.00 18.38
N CYS A 345 14.32 -17.12 17.08
CA CYS A 345 15.26 -18.11 16.53
C CYS A 345 16.66 -17.52 16.29
N ARG A 346 16.79 -16.20 16.41
CA ARG A 346 18.01 -15.40 16.21
C ARG A 346 17.83 -14.07 16.95
N ILE A 347 18.92 -13.39 17.26
CA ILE A 347 18.91 -12.09 17.94
C ILE A 347 18.41 -10.99 16.98
N THR A 348 19.09 -10.77 15.86
CA THR A 348 18.67 -9.80 14.83
C THR A 348 18.77 -10.39 13.41
N LYS A 349 18.16 -9.72 12.44
CA LYS A 349 18.33 -10.07 11.01
C LYS A 349 19.78 -9.83 10.56
N LYS A 350 20.20 -10.61 9.55
CA LYS A 350 21.53 -10.49 8.93
C LYS A 350 21.71 -9.04 8.45
N ASN A 351 22.76 -8.37 8.94
CA ASN A 351 23.13 -6.96 8.68
C ASN A 351 22.43 -5.87 9.53
N SER A 352 21.65 -6.21 10.56
CA SER A 352 21.17 -5.23 11.56
C SER A 352 21.71 -5.60 12.94
N PRO A 353 22.84 -5.03 13.41
CA PRO A 353 23.33 -5.32 14.76
C PRO A 353 22.43 -4.68 15.82
N LEU A 354 22.33 -5.32 16.99
CA LEU A 354 21.69 -4.73 18.15
C LEU A 354 22.67 -3.74 18.78
N ARG A 355 22.32 -2.45 18.78
CA ARG A 355 23.16 -1.36 19.27
C ARG A 355 22.49 -0.69 20.44
N LEU A 356 22.72 -1.26 21.62
CA LEU A 356 22.25 -0.71 22.89
C LEU A 356 23.47 -0.32 23.71
N GLY A 357 23.82 0.97 23.69
CA GLY A 357 25.07 1.48 24.25
C GLY A 357 25.18 1.33 25.76
N TYR A 358 24.05 1.33 26.48
CA TYR A 358 23.99 1.27 27.94
C TYR A 358 23.58 -0.10 28.49
N LEU A 359 23.37 -1.10 27.63
CA LEU A 359 22.89 -2.42 28.05
C LEU A 359 23.96 -3.15 28.88
N GLU A 360 23.62 -3.47 30.13
CA GLU A 360 24.46 -4.17 31.10
C GLU A 360 24.05 -5.65 31.24
N GLU A 361 22.73 -5.94 31.18
CA GLU A 361 22.19 -7.29 31.32
C GLU A 361 21.11 -7.58 30.27
N LEU A 362 21.20 -8.76 29.64
CA LEU A 362 20.25 -9.24 28.64
C LEU A 362 19.76 -10.64 28.98
N SER A 363 18.44 -10.81 29.15
CA SER A 363 17.83 -12.14 29.26
C SER A 363 17.15 -12.54 27.96
N LEU A 364 17.71 -13.54 27.29
CA LEU A 364 17.18 -14.27 26.13
C LEU A 364 16.63 -15.65 26.53
N ALA A 365 16.36 -15.89 27.81
CA ALA A 365 15.91 -17.18 28.30
C ALA A 365 14.62 -17.68 27.63
N ASP A 366 14.44 -18.99 27.53
CA ASP A 366 13.23 -19.64 27.00
C ASP A 366 12.85 -19.14 25.59
N ASN A 367 13.83 -19.02 24.70
CA ASN A 367 13.65 -18.75 23.27
C ASN A 367 14.00 -19.99 22.42
N ASN A 368 14.08 -19.84 21.09
CA ASN A 368 14.38 -20.93 20.15
C ASN A 368 15.72 -20.71 19.41
N ILE A 369 16.70 -20.10 20.07
CA ILE A 369 18.01 -19.80 19.48
C ILE A 369 18.85 -21.07 19.44
N SER A 370 19.09 -21.59 18.24
CA SER A 370 19.91 -22.78 18.02
C SER A 370 21.34 -22.48 17.55
N ASN A 371 21.54 -21.36 16.85
CA ASN A 371 22.83 -20.97 16.28
C ASN A 371 23.42 -19.75 17.01
N LEU A 372 24.62 -19.94 17.57
CA LEU A 372 25.38 -18.92 18.31
C LEU A 372 25.99 -17.85 17.40
N GLU A 373 26.05 -18.04 16.08
CA GLU A 373 26.50 -17.01 15.15
C GLU A 373 25.69 -15.71 15.27
N SER A 374 24.40 -15.82 15.63
CA SER A 374 23.55 -14.65 15.84
C SER A 374 23.99 -13.77 17.03
N LEU A 375 24.76 -14.31 18.00
CA LEU A 375 25.33 -13.55 19.12
C LEU A 375 26.39 -12.55 18.69
N LYS A 376 26.96 -12.69 17.49
CA LYS A 376 27.91 -11.70 16.96
C LYS A 376 27.30 -10.29 16.89
N SER A 377 25.97 -10.16 16.78
CA SER A 377 25.29 -8.86 16.80
C SER A 377 25.34 -8.17 18.16
N LEU A 378 25.55 -8.91 19.26
CA LEU A 378 25.67 -8.34 20.60
C LEU A 378 27.05 -7.74 20.89
N ARG A 379 28.05 -7.95 20.01
CA ARG A 379 29.39 -7.34 20.15
C ARG A 379 29.35 -5.82 20.16
N TYR A 380 28.28 -5.23 19.62
CA TYR A 380 28.07 -3.79 19.57
C TYR A 380 27.48 -3.23 20.88
N CYS A 381 26.99 -4.08 21.79
CA CYS A 381 26.61 -3.73 23.15
C CYS A 381 27.86 -3.79 24.05
N THR A 382 28.67 -2.75 24.04
CA THR A 382 30.01 -2.73 24.66
C THR A 382 30.00 -2.85 26.18
N LEU A 383 28.89 -2.48 26.83
CA LEU A 383 28.71 -2.55 28.28
C LEU A 383 28.06 -3.85 28.77
N LEU A 384 27.68 -4.77 27.88
CA LEU A 384 27.01 -6.01 28.26
C LEU A 384 27.92 -6.88 29.14
N ARG A 385 27.47 -7.18 30.36
CA ARG A 385 28.18 -7.99 31.36
C ARG A 385 27.48 -9.30 31.68
N LYS A 386 26.14 -9.33 31.67
CA LYS A 386 25.38 -10.54 31.98
C LYS A 386 24.48 -10.95 30.83
N LEU A 387 24.49 -12.23 30.53
CA LEU A 387 23.67 -12.82 29.47
C LEU A 387 23.00 -14.09 30.02
N ASP A 388 21.68 -14.17 29.88
CA ASP A 388 20.91 -15.36 30.22
C ASP A 388 20.31 -15.96 28.95
N MET A 389 20.72 -17.17 28.59
CA MET A 389 20.28 -17.92 27.41
C MET A 389 19.59 -19.23 27.81
N ARG A 390 19.37 -19.50 29.10
CA ARG A 390 18.78 -20.77 29.58
C ARG A 390 17.50 -21.10 28.83
N GLY A 391 17.28 -22.38 28.55
CA GLY A 391 16.09 -22.83 27.81
C GLY A 391 16.19 -22.71 26.28
N ASN A 392 17.27 -22.15 25.73
CA ASN A 392 17.50 -22.17 24.28
C ASN A 392 18.17 -23.48 23.81
N PRO A 393 17.88 -23.97 22.59
CA PRO A 393 18.53 -25.16 22.03
C PRO A 393 20.07 -25.10 21.98
N CYS A 394 20.65 -23.91 21.79
CA CYS A 394 22.11 -23.74 21.73
C CYS A 394 22.83 -24.14 23.04
N CYS A 395 22.13 -24.10 24.19
CA CYS A 395 22.69 -24.46 25.49
C CYS A 395 23.00 -25.96 25.63
N GLN A 396 22.51 -26.81 24.71
CA GLN A 396 22.77 -28.25 24.71
C GLN A 396 24.13 -28.61 24.08
N SER A 397 24.79 -27.68 23.39
CA SER A 397 26.11 -27.91 22.80
C SER A 397 27.18 -28.02 23.88
N SER A 398 28.08 -29.00 23.77
CA SER A 398 29.18 -29.22 24.72
C SER A 398 30.13 -28.02 24.82
N ASN A 399 30.27 -27.27 23.73
CA ASN A 399 31.20 -26.14 23.62
C ASN A 399 30.49 -24.79 23.79
N TYR A 400 29.22 -24.80 24.19
CA TYR A 400 28.38 -23.61 24.26
C TYR A 400 29.01 -22.46 25.05
N ARG A 401 29.49 -22.71 26.27
CA ARG A 401 30.09 -21.66 27.12
C ARG A 401 31.37 -21.10 26.49
N GLU A 402 32.27 -21.98 26.01
CA GLU A 402 33.52 -21.57 25.36
C GLU A 402 33.27 -20.73 24.10
N GLU A 403 32.29 -21.13 23.29
CA GLU A 403 31.92 -20.43 22.06
C GLU A 403 31.29 -19.06 22.36
N VAL A 404 30.39 -18.96 23.36
CA VAL A 404 29.83 -17.68 23.80
C VAL A 404 30.93 -16.75 24.30
N LYS A 405 31.86 -17.25 25.12
CA LYS A 405 33.01 -16.46 25.61
C LYS A 405 33.92 -15.98 24.47
N SER A 406 34.14 -16.82 23.46
CA SER A 406 34.89 -16.44 22.25
C SER A 406 34.17 -15.34 21.44
N ILE A 407 32.84 -15.38 21.40
CA ILE A 407 32.05 -14.38 20.67
C ILE A 407 31.96 -13.06 21.45
N LEU A 408 31.78 -13.12 22.77
CA LEU A 408 31.53 -11.99 23.67
C LEU A 408 32.60 -11.93 24.79
N ALA A 409 33.80 -11.48 24.43
CA ALA A 409 34.94 -11.47 25.35
C ALA A 409 34.77 -10.62 26.62
N ASN A 410 33.85 -9.65 26.60
CA ASN A 410 33.60 -8.72 27.72
C ASN A 410 32.54 -9.20 28.71
N LEU A 411 31.97 -10.39 28.48
CA LEU A 411 30.92 -10.98 29.31
C LEU A 411 31.50 -11.51 30.62
N GLN A 412 30.86 -11.20 31.75
CA GLN A 412 31.28 -11.63 33.09
C GLN A 412 30.43 -12.78 33.64
N GLU A 413 29.15 -12.82 33.27
CA GLU A 413 28.21 -13.82 33.74
C GLU A 413 27.39 -14.38 32.57
N LEU A 414 27.32 -15.71 32.50
CA LEU A 414 26.52 -16.45 31.55
C LEU A 414 25.64 -17.46 32.29
N ASP A 415 24.32 -17.36 32.11
CA ASP A 415 23.31 -18.26 32.68
C ASP A 415 23.32 -18.32 34.22
N GLY A 416 23.64 -17.21 34.89
CA GLY A 416 23.75 -17.14 36.35
C GLY A 416 25.08 -17.61 36.92
N ALA A 417 26.08 -17.90 36.08
CA ALA A 417 27.41 -18.35 36.50
C ALA A 417 28.52 -17.54 35.83
N GLN A 418 29.61 -17.28 36.55
CA GLN A 418 30.78 -16.57 36.01
C GLN A 418 31.44 -17.35 34.86
N ILE A 419 32.06 -16.64 33.90
CA ILE A 419 32.64 -17.25 32.70
C ILE A 419 34.02 -16.73 32.31
#